data_AF-A0A4S3KBB6-F1
#
_entry.id   AF-A0A4S3KBB6-F1
#
_cell.length_a   1.000
_cell.length_b   1.000
_cell.length_c   1.000
_cell.angle_alpha   90.00
_cell.angle_beta   90.00
_cell.angle_gamma   90.00
#
_symmetry.space_group_name_H-M   'P 1'
#
loop_
_entity.id
_entity.type
_entity.pdbx_description
1 polymer ?
#
loop_
_entity_poly.entity_id
_entity_poly.type
_entity_poly.pdbx_seq_one_letter_code
_entity_poly.pdbx_strand_id
1 'polypeptide(L)' 'MPEVPNPPPRRPTLLQEIGSVLASFFGVQSSRNRKRDFTSGSPLRFLALGIALTATFVLVVFGVVKLVMWKAGL' A
#
# COMPACT_ATOMS: atom_id res chain seq x y z
N MET A 1 30.78 24.38 -20.31
CA MET A 1 30.92 23.22 -19.41
C MET A 1 30.23 22.04 -20.09
N PRO A 2 30.88 20.88 -20.26
CA PRO A 2 30.25 19.72 -20.88
C PRO A 2 29.12 19.17 -19.99
N GLU A 3 27.97 18.91 -20.58
CA GLU A 3 26.79 18.34 -19.91
C GLU A 3 27.06 16.85 -19.64
N VAL A 4 27.16 16.46 -18.37
CA VAL A 4 27.43 15.06 -17.99
C VAL A 4 26.13 14.25 -18.15
N PRO A 5 26.09 13.20 -18.99
CA PRO A 5 24.89 12.39 -19.18
C PRO A 5 24.46 11.73 -17.86
N ASN A 6 23.18 11.88 -17.50
CA ASN A 6 22.60 11.30 -16.29
C ASN A 6 22.54 9.76 -16.44
N PRO A 7 23.07 8.96 -15.50
CA PRO A 7 23.06 7.51 -15.63
C PRO A 7 21.63 6.95 -15.67
N PRO A 8 21.39 5.85 -16.41
CA PRO A 8 20.07 5.25 -16.52
C PRO A 8 19.57 4.77 -15.14
N PRO A 9 18.26 4.90 -14.85
CA PRO A 9 17.71 4.52 -13.55
C PRO A 9 17.97 3.03 -13.25
N ARG A 10 18.65 2.75 -12.13
CA ARG A 10 18.89 1.38 -11.64
C ARG A 10 17.57 0.72 -11.27
N ARG A 11 17.43 -0.55 -11.64
CA ARG A 11 16.30 -1.38 -11.21
C ARG A 11 16.35 -1.52 -9.67
N PRO A 12 15.22 -1.35 -8.96
CA PRO A 12 15.19 -1.52 -7.52
C PRO A 12 15.62 -2.93 -7.14
N THR A 13 16.35 -3.04 -6.04
CA THR A 13 16.62 -4.35 -5.41
C THR A 13 15.37 -4.84 -4.68
N LEU A 14 15.20 -6.16 -4.51
CA LEU A 14 14.05 -6.76 -3.80
C LEU A 14 13.79 -6.14 -2.41
N LEU A 15 14.85 -5.76 -1.69
CA LEU A 15 14.76 -5.05 -0.41
C LEU A 15 14.09 -3.67 -0.51
N GLN A 16 14.34 -2.94 -1.60
CA GLN A 16 13.68 -1.65 -1.87
C GLN A 16 12.22 -1.83 -2.26
N GLU A 17 11.88 -2.92 -2.96
CA GLU A 17 10.49 -3.23 -3.31
C GLU A 17 9.66 -3.53 -2.05
N ILE A 18 10.21 -4.33 -1.13
CA ILE A 18 9.58 -4.61 0.18
C ILE A 18 9.41 -3.32 0.98
N GLY A 19 10.45 -2.47 1.07
CA GLY A 19 10.37 -1.17 1.75
C GLY A 19 9.32 -0.25 1.13
N SER A 20 9.19 -0.25 -0.20
CA SER A 20 8.20 0.54 -0.92
C SER A 20 6.78 0.05 -0.67
N VAL A 21 6.57 -1.27 -0.57
CA VAL A 21 5.28 -1.87 -0.20
C VAL A 21 4.92 -1.48 1.24
N LEU A 22 5.84 -1.60 2.20
CA LEU A 22 5.62 -1.19 3.58
C LEU A 22 5.31 0.31 3.71
N ALA A 23 6.04 1.17 3.01
CA ALA A 23 5.77 2.62 2.99
C ALA A 23 4.39 2.97 2.41
N SER A 24 3.89 2.16 1.46
CA SER A 24 2.53 2.31 0.92
C SER A 24 1.45 1.91 1.92
N PHE A 25 1.70 0.92 2.78
CA PHE A 25 0.82 0.58 3.90
C PHE A 25 0.80 1.69 4.98
N PHE A 26 1.89 2.43 5.13
CA PHE A 26 1.96 3.63 5.99
C PHE A 26 1.30 4.88 5.38
N GLY A 27 0.70 4.78 4.19
CA GLY A 27 -0.03 5.89 3.56
C GLY A 27 0.84 6.89 2.79
N VAL A 28 2.12 6.57 2.52
CA VAL A 28 2.99 7.41 1.69
C VAL A 28 2.70 7.13 0.20
N GLN A 29 1.45 7.36 -0.22
CA GLN A 29 1.06 7.26 -1.61
C GLN A 29 1.57 8.51 -2.35
N SER A 30 2.67 8.35 -3.09
CA SER A 30 3.27 9.39 -3.93
C SER A 30 2.22 10.07 -4.82
N SER A 31 2.35 11.39 -4.99
CA SER A 31 1.45 12.24 -5.80
C SER A 31 1.26 11.75 -7.24
N ARG A 32 2.18 10.91 -7.73
CA ARG A 32 2.12 10.25 -9.04
C ARG A 32 1.05 9.17 -9.13
N ASN A 33 0.82 8.38 -8.06
CA ASN A 33 -0.30 7.43 -8.02
C ASN A 33 -1.62 8.19 -8.04
N ARG A 34 -1.74 9.24 -7.22
CA ARG A 34 -2.90 10.12 -7.17
C ARG A 34 -3.26 10.68 -8.55
N LYS A 35 -2.32 11.29 -9.28
CA LYS A 35 -2.62 11.83 -10.63
C LYS A 35 -3.14 10.76 -11.61
N ARG A 36 -2.60 9.54 -11.58
CA ARG A 36 -3.09 8.44 -12.44
C ARG A 36 -4.49 7.97 -12.05
N ASP A 37 -4.73 7.87 -10.75
CA ASP A 37 -6.00 7.44 -10.17
C ASP A 37 -7.13 8.45 -10.44
N PHE A 38 -6.81 9.75 -10.44
CA PHE A 38 -7.75 10.84 -10.74
C PHE A 38 -7.95 11.12 -12.25
N THR A 39 -7.04 10.69 -13.13
CA THR A 39 -7.14 10.96 -14.59
C THR A 39 -7.64 9.76 -15.40
N SER A 40 -7.56 8.53 -14.87
CA SER A 40 -7.76 7.30 -15.66
C SER A 40 -8.79 6.32 -15.09
N GLY A 41 -9.38 6.57 -13.92
CA GLY A 41 -10.35 5.66 -13.29
C GLY A 41 -11.41 6.37 -12.45
N SER A 42 -12.63 5.82 -12.42
CA SER A 42 -13.71 6.44 -11.64
C SER A 42 -13.38 6.45 -10.14
N PRO A 43 -13.57 7.58 -9.43
CA PRO A 43 -13.31 7.70 -7.99
C PRO A 43 -13.96 6.61 -7.14
N LEU A 44 -15.09 6.05 -7.62
CA LEU A 44 -15.79 4.95 -6.97
C LEU A 44 -14.94 3.68 -6.82
N ARG A 45 -14.05 3.36 -7.77
CA ARG A 45 -13.19 2.16 -7.67
C ARG A 45 -12.18 2.28 -6.54
N PHE A 46 -11.64 3.48 -6.32
CA PHE A 46 -10.73 3.75 -5.21
C PHE A 46 -11.44 3.69 -3.86
N LEU A 47 -12.65 4.24 -3.78
CA LEU A 47 -13.46 4.14 -2.58
C LEU A 47 -13.82 2.68 -2.26
N ALA A 48 -14.23 1.90 -3.26
CA ALA A 48 -14.55 0.49 -3.10
C ALA A 48 -13.34 -0.32 -2.61
N LEU A 49 -12.14 -0.06 -3.18
CA LEU A 49 -10.90 -0.70 -2.75
C LEU A 49 -10.53 -0.32 -1.30
N GLY A 50 -10.69 0.96 -0.94
CA GLY A 50 -10.44 1.44 0.43
C GLY A 50 -11.40 0.80 1.45
N ILE A 51 -12.68 0.67 1.11
CA ILE A 51 -13.67 -0.02 1.95
C ILE A 51 -13.31 -1.50 2.08
N ALA A 52 -12.98 -2.19 0.98
CA ALA A 52 -12.61 -3.60 1.01
C ALA A 52 -11.36 -3.85 1.88
N LEU A 53 -10.36 -2.99 1.77
CA LEU A 53 -9.13 -3.08 2.56
C LEU A 53 -9.40 -2.83 4.04
N THR A 54 -10.22 -1.83 4.37
CA THR A 54 -10.62 -1.51 5.75
C THR A 54 -11.43 -2.66 6.36
N ALA A 55 -12.39 -3.21 5.62
CA ALA A 55 -13.18 -4.35 6.07
C ALA A 55 -12.29 -5.58 6.33
N THR A 56 -11.34 -5.85 5.44
CA THR A 56 -10.36 -6.94 5.62
C THR A 56 -9.53 -6.73 6.88
N PHE A 57 -9.04 -5.51 7.11
CA PHE A 57 -8.29 -5.18 8.33
C PHE A 57 -9.10 -5.43 9.60
N VAL A 58 -10.36 -4.98 9.64
CA VAL A 58 -11.26 -5.21 10.77
C VAL A 58 -11.48 -6.72 11.01
N LEU A 59 -11.69 -7.50 9.95
CA LEU A 59 -11.86 -8.95 10.05
C LEU A 59 -10.61 -9.65 10.59
N VAL A 60 -9.41 -9.21 10.19
CA VAL A 60 -8.16 -9.74 10.74
C VAL A 60 -8.06 -9.46 12.24
N VAL A 61 -8.27 -8.21 12.66
CA VAL A 61 -8.23 -7.84 14.08
C VAL A 61 -9.27 -8.64 14.88
N PHE A 62 -10.50 -8.74 14.37
CA PHE A 62 -11.55 -9.54 14.97
C PHE A 62 -11.17 -11.01 15.11
N GLY A 63 -10.62 -11.61 14.05
CA GLY A 63 -10.15 -13.00 14.04
C GLY A 63 -9.04 -13.25 15.05
N VAL A 64 -8.08 -12.31 15.17
CA VAL A 64 -7.02 -12.37 16.19
C VAL A 64 -7.62 -12.31 17.59
N VAL A 65 -8.55 -11.39 17.87
CA VAL A 65 -9.22 -11.29 19.17
C VAL A 65 -9.96 -12.59 19.50
N LYS A 66 -10.72 -13.13 18.54
CA LYS A 66 -11.41 -14.42 18.68
C LYS A 66 -10.46 -15.56 18.98
N LEU A 67 -9.33 -15.62 18.28
CA LEU A 67 -8.29 -16.64 18.50
C LEU A 67 -7.70 -16.53 19.90
N VAL A 68 -7.38 -15.31 20.34
CA VAL A 68 -6.84 -15.05 21.68
C VAL A 68 -7.85 -15.40 22.76
N MET A 69 -9.12 -15.02 22.62
CA MET A 69 -10.17 -15.39 23.59
C MET A 69 -10.33 -16.91 23.68
N TRP A 70 -10.36 -17.60 22.52
CA TRP A 70 -10.43 -19.07 22.51
C TRP A 70 -9.22 -19.71 23.20
N LYS A 71 -8.02 -19.18 22.99
CA LYS A 71 -6.80 -19.63 23.68
C LYS A 71 -6.78 -19.27 25.17
N ALA A 72 -7.43 -18.19 25.56
CA ALA A 72 -7.58 -17.75 26.94
C ALA A 72 -8.68 -18.51 27.71
N GLY A 73 -9.45 -19.36 27.03
CA GLY A 73 -10.50 -20.19 27.65
C GLY A 73 -11.82 -19.45 27.90
N LEU A 74 -12.06 -18.34 27.21
CA LEU A 74 -13.37 -17.65 27.14
C LEU A 74 -14.25 -18.20 26.00
#